data_AF-A0A292S2D6-F1
#
_entry.id   AF-A0A292S2D6-F1
#
_cell.length_a   1.000
_cell.length_b   1.000
_cell.length_c   1.000
_cell.angle_alpha   90.00
_cell.angle_beta   90.00
_cell.angle_gamma   90.00
#
_symmetry.space_group_name_H-M   'P 1'
#
loop_
_entity.id
_entity.type
_entity.pdbx_description
1 polymer ?
#
loop_
_entity_poly.entity_id
_entity_poly.type
_entity_poly.pdbx_seq_one_letter_code
_entity_poly.pdbx_strand_id
1 'polypeptide(L)'
;NDDVLYSEQKCYEIERYCGNLHTEYRIKRFCDIKKDRVNKLLAIDYDNPAKIDRLERELPEIFPELYIVKSTPYFLEFSNKEASKYCAVKFLQNYWGIKEEETLTIGDQNNDIALLKAGGIRVAMGNATDELKKIATHTTDTVFNDGFVRAMEELLSNY
;
A
#
# COMPACT_ATOMS: atom_id res chain seq x y z
N ASN A 1 -4.67 18.49 1.41
CA ASN A 1 -3.65 17.43 1.47
C ASN A 1 -2.40 18.09 2.01
N ASP A 2 -1.88 17.61 3.15
CA ASP A 2 -0.71 18.21 3.84
C ASP A 2 0.59 17.46 3.51
N ASP A 3 0.53 16.52 2.57
CA ASP A 3 1.69 15.79 2.08
C ASP A 3 2.74 16.74 1.49
N VAL A 4 3.99 16.53 1.89
CA VAL A 4 5.14 17.24 1.33
C VAL A 4 6.05 16.25 0.64
N LEU A 5 6.07 16.28 -0.69
CA LEU A 5 6.90 15.40 -1.50
C LEU A 5 8.23 16.08 -1.82
N TYR A 6 9.30 15.30 -1.78
CA TYR A 6 10.64 15.76 -2.09
C TYR A 6 11.27 14.87 -3.17
N SER A 7 12.03 15.49 -4.07
CA SER A 7 12.91 14.81 -5.02
C SER A 7 14.24 15.56 -5.08
N GLU A 8 15.36 14.86 -5.31
CA GLU A 8 16.66 15.53 -5.45
C GLU A 8 16.77 16.32 -6.76
N GLN A 9 15.99 15.93 -7.76
CA GLN A 9 15.97 16.58 -9.06
C GLN A 9 14.59 16.49 -9.70
N LYS A 10 14.36 17.40 -10.65
CA LYS A 10 13.20 17.33 -11.53
C LYS A 10 13.40 16.20 -12.53
N CYS A 11 12.46 15.27 -12.59
CA CYS A 11 12.48 14.16 -13.55
C CYS A 11 11.05 13.78 -13.97
N TYR A 12 10.95 13.00 -15.05
CA TYR A 12 9.67 12.56 -15.60
C TYR A 12 8.84 11.78 -14.56
N GLU A 13 9.51 10.97 -13.74
CA GLU A 13 8.87 10.11 -12.75
C GLU A 13 8.13 10.91 -11.69
N ILE A 14 8.80 11.90 -11.08
CA ILE A 14 8.17 12.73 -10.05
C ILE A 14 7.09 13.62 -10.65
N GLU A 15 7.29 14.17 -11.86
CA GLU A 15 6.27 14.99 -12.53
C GLU A 15 5.00 14.20 -12.82
N ARG A 16 5.13 12.98 -13.36
CA ARG A 16 4.00 12.11 -13.66
C ARG A 16 3.30 11.65 -12.37
N TYR A 17 4.05 11.24 -11.36
CA TYR A 17 3.51 10.80 -10.08
C TYR A 17 2.70 11.92 -9.40
N CYS A 18 3.31 13.09 -9.25
CA CYS A 18 2.68 14.27 -8.65
C CYS A 18 1.50 14.79 -9.47
N GLY A 19 1.60 14.76 -10.81
CA GLY A 19 0.52 15.14 -11.71
C GLY A 19 -0.73 14.27 -11.53
N ASN A 20 -0.55 12.96 -11.43
CA ASN A 20 -1.64 12.00 -11.19
C ASN A 20 -2.28 12.16 -9.80
N LEU A 21 -1.49 12.55 -8.79
CA LEU A 21 -1.96 12.77 -7.42
C LEU A 21 -2.45 14.20 -7.16
N HIS A 22 -2.38 15.09 -8.15
CA HIS A 22 -2.68 16.51 -8.01
C HIS A 22 -1.96 17.14 -6.79
N THR A 23 -0.71 16.77 -6.57
CA THR A 23 0.08 17.17 -5.39
C THR A 23 1.41 17.80 -5.81
N GLU A 24 1.83 18.86 -5.14
CA GLU A 24 3.11 19.52 -5.43
C GLU A 24 4.31 18.78 -4.85
N TYR A 25 5.50 18.97 -5.45
CA TYR A 25 6.77 18.47 -4.93
C TYR A 25 7.81 19.58 -4.80
N ARG A 26 8.83 19.35 -3.98
CA ARG A 26 9.94 20.26 -3.74
C ARG A 26 11.26 19.61 -4.14
N ILE A 27 12.10 20.36 -4.85
CA ILE A 27 13.46 19.91 -5.16
C ILE A 27 14.36 20.18 -3.96
N LYS A 28 14.93 19.11 -3.41
CA LYS A 28 15.83 19.16 -2.25
C LYS A 28 16.68 17.91 -2.20
N ARG A 29 17.99 18.06 -1.94
CA ARG A 29 18.85 16.89 -1.69
C ARG A 29 18.36 16.15 -0.45
N PHE A 30 18.39 14.83 -0.48
CA PHE A 30 17.87 14.03 0.63
C PHE A 30 18.65 14.24 1.93
N CYS A 31 19.95 14.58 1.83
CA CYS A 31 20.78 14.92 2.98
C CYS A 31 20.34 16.20 3.72
N ASP A 32 19.63 17.10 3.05
CA ASP A 32 19.16 18.36 3.62
C ASP A 32 17.75 18.23 4.25
N ILE A 33 17.11 17.05 4.16
CA ILE A 33 15.79 16.76 4.71
C ILE A 33 15.93 16.30 6.17
N LYS A 34 15.06 16.83 7.04
CA LYS A 34 14.94 16.36 8.43
C LYS A 34 14.32 14.96 8.43
N LYS A 35 15.15 13.95 8.75
CA LYS A 35 14.82 12.53 8.63
C LYS A 35 13.73 12.06 9.60
N ASP A 36 13.57 12.74 10.74
CA ASP A 36 12.55 12.48 11.76
C ASP A 36 11.11 12.78 11.29
N ARG A 37 10.94 13.33 10.08
CA ARG A 37 9.64 13.64 9.46
C ARG A 37 9.38 12.90 8.15
N VAL A 38 10.15 11.85 7.87
CA VAL A 38 9.98 11.05 6.64
C VAL A 38 9.17 9.80 6.96
N ASN A 39 7.95 9.74 6.42
CA ASN A 39 7.04 8.60 6.63
C ASN A 39 7.35 7.42 5.70
N LYS A 40 7.77 7.72 4.46
CA LYS A 40 7.96 6.75 3.39
C LYS A 40 8.95 7.28 2.35
N LEU A 41 9.69 6.38 1.72
CA LEU A 41 10.40 6.61 0.46
C LEU A 41 9.71 5.82 -0.65
N LEU A 42 9.77 6.35 -1.88
CA LEU A 42 9.19 5.73 -3.06
C LEU A 42 10.23 5.72 -4.17
N ALA A 43 10.59 4.53 -4.65
CA ALA A 43 11.34 4.38 -5.89
C ALA A 43 10.37 4.17 -7.04
N ILE A 44 10.59 4.90 -8.14
CA ILE A 44 9.76 4.87 -9.34
C ILE A 44 10.66 4.57 -10.54
N ASP A 45 10.27 3.59 -11.35
CA ASP A 45 10.90 3.31 -12.64
C ASP A 45 9.82 2.82 -13.61
N TYR A 46 9.29 3.73 -14.44
CA TYR A 46 8.22 3.42 -15.38
C TYR A 46 8.67 2.56 -16.56
N ASP A 47 9.97 2.57 -16.86
CA ASP A 47 10.54 1.91 -18.04
C ASP A 47 11.14 0.54 -17.70
N ASN A 48 11.41 0.26 -16.41
CA ASN A 48 12.05 -0.98 -15.99
C ASN A 48 11.38 -1.68 -14.79
N PRO A 49 10.19 -2.29 -14.98
CA PRO A 49 9.54 -3.12 -13.95
C PRO A 49 10.43 -4.24 -13.40
N ALA A 50 11.23 -4.87 -14.26
CA ALA A 50 12.12 -5.97 -13.86
C ALA A 50 13.18 -5.54 -12.84
N LYS A 51 13.62 -4.27 -12.90
CA LYS A 51 14.51 -3.69 -11.89
C LYS A 51 13.77 -3.51 -10.56
N ILE A 52 12.51 -3.10 -10.57
CA ILE A 52 11.68 -2.98 -9.37
C ILE A 52 11.47 -4.37 -8.74
N ASP A 53 11.16 -5.40 -9.54
CA ASP A 53 11.05 -6.79 -9.07
C ASP A 53 12.34 -7.31 -8.45
N ARG A 54 13.50 -6.96 -9.04
CA ARG A 54 14.81 -7.35 -8.50
C ARG A 54 15.05 -6.66 -7.14
N LEU A 55 14.82 -5.36 -7.06
CA LEU A 55 15.00 -4.58 -5.83
C LEU A 55 14.06 -5.06 -4.71
N GLU A 56 12.81 -5.39 -5.03
CA GLU A 56 11.86 -5.98 -4.07
C GLU A 56 12.39 -7.28 -3.46
N ARG A 57 13.14 -8.08 -4.23
CA ARG A 57 13.71 -9.35 -3.76
C ARG A 57 14.99 -9.16 -2.94
N GLU A 58 15.87 -8.26 -3.36
CA GLU A 58 17.22 -8.12 -2.79
C GLU A 58 17.26 -7.18 -1.58
N LEU A 59 16.52 -6.07 -1.61
CA LEU A 59 16.63 -5.03 -0.57
C LEU A 59 16.14 -5.45 0.83
N PRO A 60 15.12 -6.33 1.00
CA PRO A 60 14.73 -6.78 2.34
C PRO A 60 15.82 -7.53 3.09
N GLU A 61 16.74 -8.20 2.39
CA GLU A 61 17.88 -8.88 3.02
C GLU A 61 18.95 -7.87 3.48
N ILE A 62 19.10 -6.76 2.75
CA ILE A 62 20.08 -5.71 3.02
C ILE A 62 19.58 -4.76 4.12
N PHE A 63 18.28 -4.46 4.12
CA PHE A 63 17.61 -3.52 5.03
C PHE A 63 16.46 -4.20 5.79
N PRO A 64 16.73 -5.19 6.64
CA PRO A 64 15.71 -5.98 7.34
C PRO A 64 14.83 -5.16 8.32
N GLU A 65 15.25 -3.95 8.66
CA GLU A 65 14.54 -2.98 9.49
C GLU A 65 13.49 -2.16 8.73
N LEU A 66 13.46 -2.25 7.40
CA LEU A 66 12.48 -1.56 6.56
C LEU A 66 11.34 -2.49 6.18
N TYR A 67 10.14 -1.93 6.08
CA TYR A 67 9.06 -2.54 5.33
C TYR A 67 9.22 -2.12 3.87
N ILE A 68 9.51 -3.10 3.00
CA ILE A 68 9.73 -2.89 1.57
C ILE A 68 8.66 -3.67 0.82
N VAL A 69 7.86 -2.97 0.02
CA VAL A 69 6.74 -3.59 -0.68
C VAL A 69 6.51 -2.94 -2.03
N LYS A 70 6.26 -3.74 -3.05
CA LYS A 70 5.85 -3.25 -4.37
C LYS A 70 4.34 -2.99 -4.39
N SER A 71 3.94 -1.78 -4.79
CA SER A 71 2.51 -1.39 -4.89
C SER A 71 1.97 -1.42 -6.32
N THR A 72 2.83 -1.22 -7.30
CA THR A 72 2.54 -1.38 -8.74
C THR A 72 3.76 -1.97 -9.43
N PRO A 73 3.70 -2.42 -10.69
CA PRO A 73 4.88 -2.89 -11.42
C PRO A 73 6.06 -1.91 -11.44
N TYR A 74 5.83 -0.62 -11.18
CA TYR A 74 6.82 0.45 -11.32
C TYR A 74 7.26 1.05 -9.98
N PHE A 75 6.56 0.73 -8.89
CA PHE A 75 6.70 1.42 -7.60
C PHE A 75 7.18 0.48 -6.51
N LEU A 76 8.30 0.83 -5.88
CA LEU A 76 8.79 0.18 -4.66
C LEU A 76 8.70 1.14 -3.49
N GLU A 77 7.99 0.74 -2.45
CA GLU A 77 7.74 1.54 -1.26
C GLU A 77 8.64 1.09 -0.13
N PHE A 78 9.15 2.05 0.63
CA PHE A 78 9.98 1.82 1.80
C PHE A 78 9.40 2.61 2.96
N SER A 79 9.11 1.93 4.06
CA SER A 79 8.69 2.58 5.31
C SER A 79 9.34 1.89 6.50
N ASN A 80 9.10 2.42 7.70
CA ASN A 80 9.43 1.72 8.93
C ASN A 80 8.71 0.35 8.97
N LYS A 81 9.37 -0.69 9.48
CA LYS A 81 8.78 -2.04 9.61
C LYS A 81 7.42 -2.08 10.32
N GLU A 82 7.24 -1.17 11.28
CA GLU A 82 6.01 -1.03 12.06
C GLU A 82 4.95 -0.16 11.35
N ALA A 83 5.34 0.59 10.31
CA ALA A 83 4.44 1.41 9.50
C ALA A 83 3.83 0.61 8.34
N SER A 84 3.25 -0.55 8.67
CA SER A 84 2.51 -1.40 7.72
C SER A 84 1.00 -1.28 7.91
N LYS A 85 0.23 -1.61 6.85
CA LYS A 85 -1.25 -1.66 6.93
C LYS A 85 -1.74 -2.65 8.00
N TYR A 86 -1.02 -3.75 8.20
CA TYR A 86 -1.33 -4.72 9.26
C TYR A 86 -1.25 -4.08 10.64
N CYS A 87 -0.12 -3.43 10.93
CA CYS A 87 0.10 -2.76 12.22
C CYS A 87 -0.92 -1.64 12.45
N ALA A 88 -1.27 -0.88 11.42
CA ALA A 88 -2.29 0.17 11.51
C ALA A 88 -3.68 -0.39 11.89
N VAL A 89 -4.13 -1.47 11.23
CA VAL A 89 -5.41 -2.11 11.57
C VAL A 89 -5.38 -2.69 12.99
N LYS A 90 -4.28 -3.38 13.37
CA LYS A 90 -4.12 -3.93 14.73
C LYS A 90 -4.15 -2.86 15.81
N PHE A 91 -3.53 -1.70 15.54
CA PHE A 91 -3.58 -0.57 16.44
C PHE A 91 -5.03 -0.08 16.63
N LEU A 92 -5.78 0.10 15.54
CA LEU A 92 -7.18 0.56 15.61
C LEU A 92 -8.10 -0.45 16.29
N GLN A 93 -7.93 -1.74 16.01
CA GLN A 93 -8.63 -2.84 16.70
C GLN A 93 -8.45 -2.74 18.21
N ASN A 94 -7.20 -2.64 18.68
CA ASN A 94 -6.89 -2.52 20.10
C ASN A 94 -7.43 -1.22 20.71
N TYR A 95 -7.31 -0.11 19.98
CA TYR A 95 -7.75 1.20 20.46
C TYR A 95 -9.28 1.28 20.64
N TRP A 96 -10.04 0.66 19.75
CA TRP A 96 -11.52 0.64 19.82
C TRP A 96 -12.09 -0.60 20.50
N GLY A 97 -11.27 -1.57 20.88
CA GLY A 97 -11.74 -2.83 21.46
C GLY A 97 -12.51 -3.72 20.47
N ILE A 98 -12.21 -3.61 19.17
CA ILE A 98 -12.83 -4.39 18.10
C ILE A 98 -11.99 -5.63 17.84
N LYS A 99 -12.61 -6.82 17.76
CA LYS A 99 -11.90 -8.06 17.50
C LYS A 99 -11.50 -8.19 16.02
N GLU A 100 -10.52 -9.04 15.76
CA GLU A 100 -10.11 -9.34 14.38
C GLU A 100 -11.28 -9.92 13.57
N GLU A 101 -12.06 -10.82 14.16
CA GLU A 101 -13.21 -11.48 13.53
C GLU A 101 -14.32 -10.49 13.14
N GLU A 102 -14.37 -9.34 13.81
CA GLU A 102 -15.33 -8.25 13.57
C GLU A 102 -14.79 -7.22 12.56
N THR A 103 -13.58 -7.43 12.04
CA THR A 103 -12.91 -6.49 11.12
C THR A 103 -12.96 -7.02 9.69
N LEU A 104 -13.62 -6.24 8.82
CA LEU A 104 -13.59 -6.41 7.38
C LEU A 104 -12.38 -5.68 6.78
N THR A 105 -11.61 -6.39 5.98
CA THR A 105 -10.49 -5.85 5.21
C THR A 105 -10.69 -6.16 3.73
N ILE A 106 -10.44 -5.16 2.88
CA ILE A 106 -10.61 -5.26 1.44
C ILE A 106 -9.39 -4.71 0.71
N GLY A 107 -8.95 -5.38 -0.34
CA GLY A 107 -7.79 -4.99 -1.13
C GLY A 107 -7.77 -5.59 -2.52
N ASP A 108 -6.80 -5.17 -3.32
CA ASP A 108 -6.66 -5.63 -4.71
C ASP A 108 -5.21 -5.94 -5.12
N GLN A 109 -4.21 -5.33 -4.47
CA GLN A 109 -2.81 -5.53 -4.83
C GLN A 109 -2.03 -6.32 -3.77
N ASN A 110 -0.82 -6.76 -4.13
CA ASN A 110 0.04 -7.53 -3.20
C ASN A 110 0.44 -6.74 -1.96
N ASN A 111 0.50 -5.41 -2.03
CA ASN A 111 0.72 -4.56 -0.85
C ASN A 111 -0.48 -4.54 0.12
N ASP A 112 -1.62 -5.12 -0.24
CA ASP A 112 -2.77 -5.35 0.63
C ASP A 112 -2.75 -6.72 1.30
N ILE A 113 -1.78 -7.60 1.00
CA ILE A 113 -1.68 -8.91 1.67
C ILE A 113 -1.57 -8.74 3.19
N ALA A 114 -0.78 -7.75 3.63
CA ALA A 114 -0.67 -7.39 5.04
C ALA A 114 -1.98 -6.83 5.61
N LEU A 115 -2.72 -6.04 4.81
CA LEU A 115 -4.03 -5.53 5.20
C LEU A 115 -5.03 -6.67 5.40
N LEU A 116 -5.18 -7.58 4.43
CA LEU A 116 -6.11 -8.71 4.51
C LEU A 116 -5.80 -9.61 5.71
N LYS A 117 -4.52 -9.87 6.01
CA LYS A 117 -4.16 -10.70 7.17
C LYS A 117 -4.51 -10.07 8.53
N ALA A 118 -4.86 -8.79 8.57
CA ALA A 118 -5.17 -8.09 9.82
C ALA A 118 -6.64 -8.21 10.24
N GLY A 119 -7.54 -8.61 9.33
CA GLY A 119 -8.96 -8.79 9.59
C GLY A 119 -9.40 -10.24 9.44
N GLY A 120 -10.49 -10.59 10.12
CA GLY A 120 -11.11 -11.92 10.03
C GLY A 120 -11.94 -12.10 8.77
N ILE A 121 -12.59 -11.03 8.30
CA ILE A 121 -13.33 -11.00 7.03
C ILE A 121 -12.42 -10.37 5.98
N ARG A 122 -12.00 -11.18 5.02
CA ARG A 122 -10.95 -10.84 4.05
C ARG A 122 -11.52 -10.86 2.65
N VAL A 123 -11.62 -9.70 2.01
CA VAL A 123 -12.24 -9.52 0.71
C VAL A 123 -11.16 -9.15 -0.32
N ALA A 124 -11.06 -9.92 -1.39
CA ALA A 124 -10.30 -9.53 -2.57
C ALA A 124 -11.24 -8.91 -3.62
N MET A 125 -10.84 -7.79 -4.20
CA MET A 125 -11.53 -7.22 -5.38
C MET A 125 -11.44 -8.17 -6.58
N GLY A 126 -12.38 -8.07 -7.52
CA GLY A 126 -12.39 -8.93 -8.72
C GLY A 126 -11.14 -8.78 -9.59
N ASN A 127 -10.58 -7.56 -9.63
CA ASN A 127 -9.32 -7.24 -10.31
C ASN A 127 -8.08 -7.53 -9.46
N ALA A 128 -8.23 -8.19 -8.31
CA ALA A 128 -7.11 -8.48 -7.43
C ALA A 128 -6.13 -9.49 -8.02
N THR A 129 -4.88 -9.40 -7.60
CA THR A 129 -3.82 -10.38 -7.87
C THR A 129 -4.18 -11.77 -7.36
N ASP A 130 -3.66 -12.81 -8.02
CA ASP A 130 -3.89 -14.20 -7.61
C ASP A 130 -3.37 -14.49 -6.20
N GLU A 131 -2.23 -13.93 -5.81
CA GLU A 131 -1.67 -14.09 -4.46
C GLU A 131 -2.57 -13.49 -3.39
N LEU A 132 -3.19 -12.33 -3.64
CA LEU A 132 -4.15 -11.76 -2.70
C LEU A 132 -5.42 -12.60 -2.60
N LYS A 133 -5.96 -13.07 -3.74
CA LYS A 133 -7.16 -13.93 -3.78
C LYS A 133 -6.98 -15.23 -3.00
N LYS A 134 -5.77 -15.84 -3.02
CA LYS A 134 -5.46 -17.07 -2.27
C LYS A 134 -5.66 -16.94 -0.75
N ILE A 135 -5.51 -15.74 -0.19
CA ILE A 135 -5.67 -15.51 1.25
C ILE A 135 -7.04 -14.91 1.62
N ALA A 136 -7.85 -14.56 0.63
CA ALA A 136 -9.16 -13.98 0.84
C ALA A 136 -10.18 -15.06 1.23
N THR A 137 -11.14 -14.66 2.07
CA THR A 137 -12.31 -15.48 2.42
C THR A 137 -13.48 -15.25 1.46
N HIS A 138 -13.50 -14.08 0.83
CA HIS A 138 -14.53 -13.65 -0.11
C HIS A 138 -13.86 -12.96 -1.29
N THR A 139 -14.46 -13.06 -2.47
CA THR A 139 -14.06 -12.28 -3.63
C THR A 139 -15.28 -11.52 -4.11
N THR A 140 -15.12 -10.22 -4.36
CA THR A 140 -16.18 -9.37 -4.92
C THR A 140 -15.90 -9.06 -6.39
N ASP A 141 -16.74 -8.26 -7.02
CA ASP A 141 -16.56 -7.80 -8.40
C ASP A 141 -15.37 -6.84 -8.55
N THR A 142 -15.04 -6.47 -9.77
CA THR A 142 -13.95 -5.53 -10.07
C THR A 142 -14.26 -4.12 -9.59
N VAL A 143 -13.22 -3.29 -9.45
CA VAL A 143 -13.37 -1.86 -9.18
C VAL A 143 -14.28 -1.15 -10.20
N PHE A 144 -14.33 -1.62 -11.45
CA PHE A 144 -15.14 -1.03 -12.52
C PHE A 144 -16.63 -1.45 -12.47
N ASN A 145 -16.97 -2.44 -11.65
CA ASN A 145 -18.32 -2.99 -11.51
C ASN A 145 -18.86 -2.78 -10.08
N ASP A 146 -18.42 -1.72 -9.41
CA ASP A 146 -18.81 -1.38 -8.04
C ASP A 146 -18.53 -2.50 -7.02
N GLY A 147 -17.45 -3.26 -7.22
CA GLY A 147 -17.10 -4.39 -6.36
C GLY A 147 -17.01 -4.04 -4.86
N PHE A 148 -16.52 -2.84 -4.53
CA PHE A 148 -16.50 -2.37 -3.14
C PHE A 148 -17.92 -2.26 -2.59
N VAL A 149 -18.83 -1.58 -3.30
CA VAL A 149 -20.22 -1.38 -2.88
C VAL A 149 -20.92 -2.73 -2.70
N ARG A 150 -20.78 -3.63 -3.66
CA ARG A 150 -21.36 -4.98 -3.60
C ARG A 150 -20.86 -5.77 -2.38
N ALA A 151 -19.57 -5.70 -2.09
CA ALA A 151 -19.00 -6.36 -0.91
C ALA A 151 -19.59 -5.80 0.38
N MET A 152 -19.74 -4.48 0.48
CA MET A 152 -20.34 -3.84 1.65
C MET A 152 -21.82 -4.22 1.78
N GLU A 153 -22.60 -4.18 0.70
CA GLU A 153 -24.00 -4.59 0.70
C GLU A 153 -24.17 -6.05 1.11
N GLU A 154 -23.41 -6.97 0.53
CA GLU A 154 -23.51 -8.40 0.85
C GLU A 154 -23.13 -8.71 2.30
N LEU A 155 -22.02 -8.13 2.78
CA LEU A 155 -21.44 -8.49 4.07
C LEU A 155 -22.03 -7.71 5.25
N LEU A 156 -22.57 -6.50 5.01
CA LEU A 156 -23.21 -5.71 6.07
C LEU A 156 -24.74 -5.86 6.12
N SER A 157 -25.42 -6.31 5.05
CA SER A 157 -26.89 -6.47 5.10
C SER A 157 -27.39 -7.56 6.07
N ASN A 158 -26.49 -8.31 6.69
CA ASN A 158 -26.79 -9.32 7.71
C ASN A 158 -26.66 -8.79 9.15
N TYR A 159 -26.47 -7.48 9.34
CA TYR A 159 -26.43 -6.78 10.63
C TYR A 159 -27.43 -5.62 10.65
#